data_AF-A0A7V4NGF2-F1
#
_entry.id   AF-A0A7V4NGF2-F1
#
_cell.length_a   1.000
_cell.length_b   1.000
_cell.length_c   1.000
_cell.angle_alpha   90.00
_cell.angle_beta   90.00
_cell.angle_gamma   90.00
#
_symmetry.space_group_name_H-M   'P 1'
#
loop_
_entity.id
_entity.type
_entity.pdbx_description
1 polymer ?
#
loop_
_entity_poly.entity_id
_entity_poly.type
_entity_poly.pdbx_seq_one_letter_code
_entity_poly.pdbx_strand_id
1 'polypeptide(L)'
;MEKEKCIRCGNKAEIHQNVYVDGTVKKISYCKACVKELLKYEVERYTRAGLQTILSHKNLMEESPAKNRKFVFSLEFLYSEQPSTIQLTMFPKDSNIYGKVVTDIQKRRLTLLNHKLKKALRREDYKEAKKLKKIIDEIDRRLKQQPW
;
A
#
# COMPACT_ATOMS: atom_id res chain seq x y z
N MET A 1 9.78 -25.57 -36.71
CA MET A 1 9.51 -24.90 -35.42
C MET A 1 10.40 -23.68 -35.32
N GLU A 2 9.85 -22.47 -35.49
CA GLU A 2 10.61 -21.24 -35.28
C GLU A 2 11.16 -21.24 -33.85
N LYS A 3 12.49 -21.06 -33.72
CA LYS A 3 13.12 -20.87 -32.42
C LYS A 3 12.70 -19.49 -31.93
N GLU A 4 11.75 -19.46 -30.99
CA GLU A 4 11.33 -18.22 -30.36
C GLU A 4 12.54 -17.51 -29.76
N LYS A 5 12.63 -16.21 -30.04
CA LYS A 5 13.74 -15.36 -29.63
C LYS A 5 13.39 -14.64 -28.33
N CYS A 6 14.41 -14.32 -27.55
CA CYS A 6 14.31 -13.46 -26.38
C CYS A 6 13.82 -12.08 -26.81
N ILE A 7 12.75 -11.59 -26.20
CA ILE A 7 12.16 -10.28 -26.51
C ILE A 7 13.14 -9.11 -26.29
N ARG A 8 14.13 -9.28 -25.41
CA ARG A 8 15.12 -8.23 -25.08
C ARG A 8 16.35 -8.20 -25.97
N CYS A 9 16.91 -9.37 -26.28
CA CYS A 9 18.23 -9.44 -26.94
C CYS A 9 18.24 -10.25 -28.23
N GLY A 10 17.11 -10.83 -28.65
CA GLY A 10 17.01 -11.61 -29.89
C GLY A 10 17.69 -12.99 -29.85
N ASN A 11 18.42 -13.33 -28.78
CA ASN A 11 19.03 -14.64 -28.58
C ASN A 11 17.98 -15.75 -28.41
N LYS A 12 18.38 -17.03 -28.50
CA LYS A 12 17.48 -18.17 -28.26
C LYS A 12 16.79 -18.04 -26.89
N ALA A 13 15.46 -18.09 -26.87
CA ALA A 13 14.71 -18.09 -25.63
C ALA A 13 14.76 -19.48 -24.97
N GLU A 14 14.76 -19.48 -23.63
CA GLU A 14 14.71 -20.68 -22.79
C GLU A 14 13.51 -20.66 -21.84
N ILE A 15 12.97 -19.47 -21.56
CA ILE A 15 11.85 -19.24 -20.65
C ILE A 15 10.69 -18.70 -21.48
N HIS A 16 9.54 -19.37 -21.40
CA HIS A 16 8.32 -19.02 -22.14
C HIS A 16 7.17 -18.92 -21.14
N GLN A 17 6.48 -17.78 -21.13
CA GLN A 17 5.36 -17.56 -20.23
C GLN A 17 4.21 -16.87 -20.96
N ASN A 18 2.99 -17.32 -20.69
CA ASN A 18 1.79 -16.63 -21.13
C ASN A 18 1.41 -15.62 -20.05
N VAL A 19 1.33 -14.35 -20.41
CA VAL A 19 0.94 -13.25 -19.52
C VAL A 19 -0.31 -12.57 -20.04
N TYR A 20 -1.18 -12.15 -19.13
CA TYR A 20 -2.35 -11.37 -19.47
C TYR A 20 -2.00 -9.88 -19.43
N VAL A 21 -2.13 -9.21 -20.57
CA VAL A 21 -1.90 -7.76 -20.70
C VAL A 21 -3.14 -7.18 -21.37
N ASP A 22 -3.83 -6.27 -20.69
CA ASP A 22 -5.05 -5.60 -21.18
C ASP A 22 -6.14 -6.58 -21.63
N GLY A 23 -6.34 -7.67 -20.87
CA GLY A 23 -7.35 -8.69 -21.18
C GLY A 23 -6.97 -9.62 -22.34
N THR A 24 -5.79 -9.46 -22.94
CA THR A 24 -5.27 -10.33 -24.00
C THR A 24 -4.10 -11.18 -23.50
N VAL A 25 -4.05 -12.44 -23.94
CA VAL A 25 -2.94 -13.35 -23.62
C VAL A 25 -1.79 -13.04 -24.57
N LYS A 26 -0.67 -12.57 -24.03
CA LYS A 26 0.59 -12.37 -24.75
C LYS A 26 1.59 -13.42 -24.32
N LYS A 27 2.26 -14.06 -25.29
CA LYS A 27 3.37 -14.97 -25.01
C LYS A 27 4.66 -14.16 -24.94
N ILE A 28 5.33 -14.20 -23.79
CA ILE A 28 6.63 -13.58 -23.57
C ILE A 28 7.71 -14.66 -23.49
N SER A 29 8.82 -14.40 -24.18
CA SER A 29 9.93 -15.34 -24.28
C SER A 29 11.24 -14.63 -23.92
N TYR A 30 12.02 -15.20 -23.01
CA TYR A 30 13.29 -14.65 -22.52
C TYR A 30 14.42 -15.67 -22.52
N CYS A 31 15.66 -15.20 -22.62
CA CYS A 31 16.85 -15.99 -22.31
C CYS A 31 17.23 -15.83 -20.83
N LYS A 32 17.97 -16.80 -20.28
CA LYS A 32 18.39 -16.80 -18.87
C LYS A 32 19.19 -15.55 -18.48
N ALA A 33 20.07 -15.07 -19.36
CA ALA A 33 20.89 -13.88 -19.10
C ALA A 33 20.02 -12.62 -18.89
N CYS A 34 19.08 -12.36 -19.81
CA CYS A 34 18.20 -11.20 -19.70
C CYS A 34 17.24 -11.28 -18.50
N VAL A 35 16.76 -12.48 -18.14
CA VAL A 35 15.97 -12.64 -16.91
C VAL A 35 16.81 -12.33 -15.68
N LYS A 36 18.06 -12.81 -15.63
CA LYS A 36 18.97 -12.54 -14.52
C LYS A 36 19.27 -11.05 -14.38
N GLU A 37 19.45 -10.34 -15.49
CA GLU A 37 19.63 -8.89 -15.50
C GLU A 37 18.37 -8.14 -15.04
N LEU A 38 17.19 -8.54 -15.55
CA LEU A 38 15.89 -8.00 -15.09
C LEU A 38 15.76 -8.13 -13.58
N LEU A 39 15.94 -9.33 -13.04
CA LEU A 39 15.85 -9.60 -11.60
C LEU A 39 16.91 -8.85 -10.78
N LYS A 40 18.07 -8.53 -11.38
CA LYS A 40 19.19 -7.88 -10.69
C LYS A 40 19.09 -6.36 -10.68
N TYR A 41 18.63 -5.76 -11.77
CA TYR A 41 18.72 -4.31 -12.02
C TYR A 41 17.36 -3.61 -12.12
N GLU A 42 16.30 -4.32 -12.52
CA GLU A 42 15.01 -3.71 -12.84
C GLU A 42 13.90 -4.12 -11.89
N VAL A 43 14.10 -5.19 -11.13
CA VAL A 43 13.17 -5.56 -10.06
C VAL A 43 13.52 -4.77 -8.80
N GLU A 44 12.58 -3.94 -8.35
CA GLU A 44 12.64 -3.37 -7.01
C GLU A 44 12.77 -4.50 -5.98
N ARG A 45 13.76 -4.41 -5.09
CA ARG A 45 13.97 -5.41 -4.05
C ARG A 45 12.89 -5.30 -2.99
N TYR A 46 11.74 -5.93 -3.22
CA TYR A 46 10.72 -6.08 -2.18
C TYR A 46 11.21 -7.00 -1.08
N THR A 47 10.99 -6.63 0.18
CA THR A 47 11.28 -7.55 1.27
C THR A 47 10.19 -8.63 1.35
N ARG A 48 10.56 -9.85 1.74
CA ARG A 48 9.59 -10.94 2.00
C ARG A 48 8.55 -10.52 3.04
N ALA A 49 8.97 -9.72 4.03
CA ALA A 49 8.07 -9.13 5.02
C ALA A 49 7.05 -8.18 4.37
N GLY A 50 7.48 -7.33 3.45
CA GLY A 50 6.60 -6.40 2.72
C GLY A 50 5.54 -7.09 1.87
N LEU A 51 5.91 -8.15 1.16
CA LEU A 51 4.96 -8.98 0.41
C LEU A 51 3.93 -9.63 1.34
N GLN A 52 4.36 -10.15 2.49
CA GLN A 52 3.47 -10.73 3.49
C GLN A 52 2.51 -9.67 4.08
N THR A 53 3.00 -8.45 4.32
CA THR A 53 2.17 -7.33 4.81
C THR A 53 1.07 -6.97 3.81
N ILE A 54 1.38 -6.91 2.51
CA ILE A 54 0.38 -6.64 1.46
C ILE A 54 -0.68 -7.72 1.40
N LEU A 55 -0.27 -8.99 1.37
CA LEU A 55 -1.22 -10.11 1.32
C LEU A 55 -2.13 -10.11 2.55
N SER A 56 -1.59 -9.79 3.73
CA SER A 56 -2.36 -9.68 4.96
C SER A 56 -3.36 -8.51 4.91
N HIS A 57 -2.95 -7.34 4.41
CA HIS A 57 -3.84 -6.20 4.22
C HIS A 57 -4.94 -6.48 3.19
N LYS A 58 -4.58 -7.10 2.06
CA LYS A 58 -5.52 -7.54 1.03
C LYS A 58 -6.58 -8.47 1.62
N ASN A 59 -6.18 -9.50 2.36
CA ASN A 59 -7.13 -10.41 3.01
C ASN A 59 -8.04 -9.68 4.01
N LEU A 60 -7.52 -8.73 4.78
CA LEU A 60 -8.33 -7.92 5.71
C LEU A 60 -9.33 -6.99 5.00
N MET A 61 -9.02 -6.55 3.77
CA MET A 61 -9.90 -5.69 2.97
C MET A 61 -10.90 -6.50 2.12
N GLU A 62 -10.50 -7.67 1.63
CA GLU A 62 -11.33 -8.53 0.77
C GLU A 62 -12.26 -9.46 1.58
N GLU A 63 -11.92 -9.81 2.83
CA GLU A 63 -12.77 -10.64 3.72
C GLU A 63 -13.46 -9.85 4.84
N SER A 64 -14.17 -8.77 4.50
CA SER A 64 -15.25 -8.29 5.37
C SER A 64 -16.59 -8.75 4.81
N PRO A 65 -17.03 -10.01 5.04
CA PRO A 65 -18.43 -10.32 4.87
C PRO A 65 -19.19 -9.36 5.78
N ALA A 66 -20.25 -8.74 5.25
CA ALA A 66 -21.05 -7.66 5.86
C ALA A 66 -21.62 -7.96 7.28
N LYS A 67 -21.23 -9.07 7.90
CA LYS A 67 -21.65 -9.58 9.21
C LYS A 67 -20.50 -10.05 10.13
N ASN A 68 -19.22 -9.81 9.83
CA ASN A 68 -18.17 -10.20 10.77
C ASN A 68 -18.02 -9.17 11.90
N ARG A 69 -18.78 -9.35 12.99
CA ARG A 69 -18.75 -8.50 14.20
C ARG A 69 -17.47 -8.65 15.04
N LYS A 70 -16.53 -9.50 14.63
CA LYS A 70 -15.23 -9.71 15.28
C LYS A 70 -14.09 -8.98 14.56
N PHE A 71 -14.35 -7.76 14.10
CA PHE A 71 -13.27 -6.91 13.61
C PHE A 71 -12.39 -6.50 14.80
N VAL A 72 -11.25 -7.18 14.97
CA VAL A 72 -10.29 -6.93 16.07
C VAL A 72 -9.58 -5.58 15.87
N PHE A 73 -9.49 -5.12 14.63
CA PHE A 73 -8.84 -3.86 14.26
C PHE A 73 -9.87 -2.75 14.03
N SER A 74 -9.59 -1.54 14.50
CA SER A 74 -10.46 -0.40 14.23
C SER A 74 -10.37 -0.01 12.75
N LEU A 75 -11.47 0.49 12.17
CA LEU A 75 -11.45 1.11 10.83
C LEU A 75 -10.39 2.21 10.73
N GLU A 76 -10.10 2.91 11.84
CA GLU A 76 -9.03 3.89 11.90
C GLU A 76 -7.67 3.25 11.58
N PHE A 77 -7.31 2.16 12.25
CA PHE A 77 -6.05 1.46 12.01
C PHE A 77 -5.87 1.00 10.55
N LEU A 78 -6.93 0.43 9.96
CA LEU A 78 -6.88 -0.08 8.58
C LEU A 78 -6.67 1.03 7.54
N TYR A 79 -7.29 2.19 7.74
CA TYR A 79 -7.24 3.28 6.77
C TYR A 79 -6.11 4.28 7.02
N SER A 80 -5.62 4.42 8.26
CA SER A 80 -4.52 5.34 8.56
C SER A 80 -3.15 4.68 8.65
N GLU A 81 -3.03 3.57 9.39
CA GLU A 81 -1.72 3.00 9.77
C GLU A 81 -1.24 1.93 8.80
N GLN A 82 -2.11 0.98 8.44
CA GLN A 82 -1.73 -0.15 7.58
C GLN A 82 -1.09 0.22 6.23
N PRO A 83 -1.61 1.20 5.46
CA PRO A 83 -1.01 1.56 4.18
C PRO A 83 0.42 2.09 4.33
N SER A 84 0.71 2.78 5.43
CA SER A 84 2.04 3.25 5.76
C SER A 84 2.96 2.13 6.26
N THR A 85 2.45 1.16 7.01
CA THR A 85 3.19 -0.04 7.42
C THR A 85 3.61 -0.88 6.21
N ILE A 86 2.75 -0.98 5.19
CA ILE A 86 3.09 -1.60 3.91
C ILE A 86 4.25 -0.86 3.26
N GLN A 87 4.21 0.47 3.17
CA GLN A 87 5.29 1.27 2.59
C GLN A 87 6.62 1.07 3.33
N LEU A 88 6.60 1.04 4.67
CA LEU A 88 7.81 0.81 5.49
C LEU A 88 8.40 -0.59 5.33
N THR A 89 7.56 -1.59 5.06
CA THR A 89 7.99 -2.99 5.00
C THR A 89 8.31 -3.43 3.58
N MET A 90 7.72 -2.81 2.56
CA MET A 90 7.96 -3.14 1.16
C MET A 90 9.39 -2.82 0.72
N PHE A 91 9.92 -1.67 1.11
CA PHE A 91 11.18 -1.17 0.59
C PHE A 91 12.31 -1.27 1.62
N PRO A 92 13.56 -1.48 1.19
CA PRO A 92 14.72 -1.38 2.07
C PRO A 92 14.77 -0.01 2.75
N LYS A 93 15.17 0.03 4.03
CA LYS A 93 15.16 1.23 4.87
C LYS A 93 15.99 2.35 4.25
N ASP A 94 15.34 3.41 3.79
CA ASP A 94 15.93 4.73 3.58
C ASP A 94 15.69 5.56 4.86
N SER A 95 16.74 6.21 5.35
CA SER A 95 16.76 6.96 6.61
C SER A 95 15.71 8.07 6.66
N ASN A 96 15.25 8.55 5.50
CA ASN A 96 14.25 9.62 5.40
C ASN A 96 12.80 9.14 5.24
N ILE A 97 12.56 7.83 5.12
CA ILE A 97 11.20 7.27 4.93
C ILE A 97 10.38 7.35 6.22
N TYR A 98 11.01 7.18 7.38
CA TYR A 98 10.29 7.07 8.65
C TYR A 98 9.50 8.35 8.99
N GLY A 99 10.14 9.53 8.87
CA GLY A 99 9.48 10.82 9.12
C GLY A 99 8.29 11.05 8.18
N LYS A 100 8.49 10.82 6.88
CA LYS A 100 7.43 10.94 5.86
C LYS A 100 6.25 10.01 6.15
N VAL A 101 6.54 8.77 6.54
CA VAL A 101 5.51 7.79 6.88
C VAL A 101 4.71 8.22 8.10
N VAL A 102 5.36 8.69 9.17
CA VAL A 102 4.66 9.17 10.37
C VAL A 102 3.73 10.34 10.00
N THR A 103 4.21 11.29 9.21
CA THR A 103 3.38 12.38 8.70
C THR A 103 2.19 11.87 7.89
N ASP A 104 2.40 10.89 7.01
CA ASP A 104 1.33 10.32 6.18
C ASP A 104 0.26 9.58 7.00
N ILE A 105 0.66 8.85 8.06
CA ILE A 105 -0.28 8.22 9.01
C ILE A 105 -1.18 9.29 9.64
N GLN A 106 -0.58 10.38 10.14
CA GLN A 106 -1.33 11.45 10.79
C GLN A 106 -2.25 12.17 9.81
N LYS A 107 -1.80 12.42 8.57
CA LYS A 107 -2.64 13.00 7.51
C LYS A 107 -3.84 12.12 7.18
N ARG A 108 -3.65 10.81 7.01
CA ARG A 108 -4.76 9.86 6.76
C ARG A 108 -5.73 9.81 7.94
N ARG A 109 -5.22 9.82 9.17
CA ARG A 109 -6.04 9.90 10.39
C ARG A 109 -6.87 11.19 10.42
N LEU A 110 -6.27 12.33 10.09
CA LEU A 110 -6.99 13.61 9.97
C LEU A 110 -8.10 13.56 8.92
N THR A 111 -7.84 12.96 7.75
CA THR A 111 -8.87 12.81 6.71
C THR A 111 -10.08 12.04 7.24
N LEU A 112 -9.84 10.92 7.94
CA LEU A 112 -10.92 10.11 8.51
C LEU A 112 -11.68 10.83 9.61
N LEU A 113 -10.98 11.51 10.53
CA LEU A 113 -11.59 12.27 11.61
C LEU A 113 -12.42 13.45 11.07
N ASN A 114 -11.92 14.16 10.04
CA ASN A 114 -12.65 15.23 9.36
C ASN A 114 -13.93 14.71 8.70
N HIS A 115 -13.88 13.51 8.10
CA HIS A 115 -15.08 12.86 7.56
C HIS A 115 -16.10 12.52 8.65
N LYS A 116 -15.65 11.98 9.78
CA LYS A 116 -16.51 11.72 10.95
C LYS A 116 -17.11 13.01 11.50
N LEU A 117 -16.33 14.09 11.59
CA LEU A 117 -16.79 15.40 12.05
C LEU A 117 -17.89 15.95 11.12
N LYS A 118 -17.68 15.92 9.81
CA LYS A 118 -18.70 16.32 8.83
C LYS A 118 -20.00 15.53 8.99
N LYS A 119 -19.91 14.21 9.26
CA LYS A 119 -21.09 13.37 9.52
C LYS A 119 -21.79 13.72 10.83
N ALA A 120 -21.04 13.97 11.91
CA ALA A 120 -21.61 14.38 13.20
C ALA A 120 -22.33 15.73 13.10
N LEU A 121 -21.74 16.71 12.42
CA LEU A 121 -22.36 18.01 12.18
C LEU A 121 -23.65 17.91 11.35
N ARG A 122 -23.67 17.07 10.31
CA ARG A 122 -24.90 16.81 9.52
C ARG A 122 -26.02 16.15 10.31
N ARG A 123 -25.69 15.45 11.40
CA ARG A 123 -26.64 14.79 12.30
C ARG A 123 -26.98 15.66 13.52
N GLU A 124 -26.46 16.88 13.58
CA GLU A 124 -26.59 17.79 14.72
C GLU A 124 -26.08 17.19 16.05
N ASP A 125 -25.18 16.20 15.97
CA ASP A 125 -24.52 15.62 17.14
C ASP A 125 -23.34 16.49 17.55
N TYR A 126 -23.66 17.62 18.19
CA TYR A 126 -22.66 18.60 18.61
C TYR A 126 -21.73 18.07 19.71
N LYS A 127 -22.18 17.10 20.51
CA LYS A 127 -21.36 16.47 21.56
C LYS A 127 -20.23 15.67 20.93
N GLU A 128 -20.55 14.86 19.92
CA GLU A 128 -19.55 14.10 19.18
C GLU A 128 -18.68 15.01 18.31
N ALA A 129 -19.27 16.01 17.65
CA ALA A 129 -18.51 16.99 16.87
C ALA A 129 -17.45 17.73 17.72
N LYS A 130 -17.79 18.12 18.95
CA LYS A 130 -16.84 18.79 19.86
C LYS A 130 -15.67 17.87 20.25
N LYS A 131 -15.93 16.60 20.50
CA LYS A 131 -14.87 15.60 20.79
C LYS A 131 -13.94 15.42 19.59
N LEU A 132 -14.51 15.20 18.41
CA LEU A 132 -13.76 15.01 17.17
C LEU A 132 -12.89 16.23 16.85
N LYS A 133 -13.43 17.44 17.02
CA LYS A 133 -12.67 18.69 16.81
C LYS A 133 -11.48 18.80 17.74
N LYS A 134 -11.63 18.47 19.03
CA LYS A 134 -10.51 18.49 19.99
C LYS A 134 -9.37 17.53 19.57
N ILE A 135 -9.71 16.34 19.10
CA ILE A 135 -8.73 15.35 18.63
C ILE A 135 -8.02 15.84 17.35
N ILE A 136 -8.78 16.41 16.41
CA ILE A 136 -8.22 16.99 15.17
C ILE A 136 -7.23 18.11 15.51
N ASP A 137 -7.62 19.05 16.38
CA ASP A 137 -6.78 20.19 16.78
C ASP A 137 -5.48 19.73 17.46
N GLU A 138 -5.52 18.66 18.26
CA GLU A 138 -4.35 18.09 18.91
C GLU A 138 -3.36 17.48 17.90
N ILE A 139 -3.87 16.73 16.91
CA ILE A 139 -3.06 16.13 15.85
C ILE A 139 -2.43 17.23 14.97
N ASP A 140 -3.20 18.24 14.58
CA ASP A 140 -2.73 19.37 13.77
C ASP A 140 -1.63 20.17 14.49
N ARG A 141 -1.77 20.40 15.80
CA ARG A 141 -0.72 21.04 16.60
C ARG A 141 0.56 20.24 16.62
N ARG A 142 0.49 18.92 16.82
CA ARG A 142 1.66 18.04 16.81
C ARG A 142 2.36 18.05 15.46
N LEU A 143 1.61 18.02 14.36
CA LEU A 143 2.18 18.09 13.01
C LEU A 143 2.87 19.43 12.73
N LYS A 144 2.33 20.54 13.22
CA LYS A 144 2.96 21.87 13.08
C LYS A 144 4.21 22.04 13.94
N GLN A 145 4.32 21.30 15.03
CA GLN A 145 5.43 21.36 15.98
C GLN A 145 6.56 20.38 15.68
N GLN A 146 6.39 19.44 14.75
CA GLN A 146 7.49 18.55 14.35
C GLN A 146 8.46 19.33 13.45
N PRO A 147 9.69 19.64 13.91
CA PRO A 147 10.75 19.97 13.00
C PRO A 147 11.09 18.63 12.33
N TRP A 148 11.02 18.58 11.01
CA TRP A 148 11.57 17.45 10.26
C TRP A 148 13.03 17.18 10.66
#